data_AF-A0A2V9JKZ2-F1
#
_entry.id   AF-A0A2V9JKZ2-F1
#
_cell.length_a   1.000
_cell.length_b   1.000
_cell.length_c   1.000
_cell.angle_alpha   90.00
_cell.angle_beta   90.00
_cell.angle_gamma   90.00
#
_symmetry.space_group_name_H-M   'P 1'
#
loop_
_entity.id
_entity.type
_entity.pdbx_description
1 polymer ?
#
loop_
_entity_poly.entity_id
_entity_poly.type
_entity_poly.pdbx_seq_one_letter_code
_entity_poly.pdbx_strand_id
1 'polypeptide(L)'
;SGTQPDDYPDFAEAVGMAVRNNRADRGVLVCGSGVGASVAANKIPEIRAGLCHDSYSAHQGVEHDDMNVLVLGSRVIASELAHELVRHFLGATFSGEERHARRLEKVKKLEANFLAFPRKMVNAVGNLAGKNSKRKK
;
A
#
# COMPACT_ATOMS: atom_id res chain seq x y z
N SER A 1 -22.04 9.07 10.70
CA SER A 1 -23.49 9.30 10.52
C SER A 1 -23.88 8.68 9.18
N GLY A 2 -24.53 7.51 9.20
CA GLY A 2 -24.58 6.59 8.07
C GLY A 2 -25.66 6.89 7.03
N THR A 3 -25.39 7.81 6.10
CA THR A 3 -26.22 8.00 4.89
C THR A 3 -25.42 7.91 3.58
N GLN A 4 -24.14 7.59 3.65
CA GLN A 4 -23.33 7.22 2.48
C GLN A 4 -22.76 5.81 2.71
N PRO A 5 -22.61 4.98 1.67
CA PRO A 5 -21.85 3.75 1.76
C PRO A 5 -20.43 4.07 2.24
N ASP A 6 -20.06 3.62 3.45
CA ASP A 6 -18.72 3.80 4.01
C ASP A 6 -17.79 2.70 3.46
N ASP A 7 -17.62 2.68 2.14
CA ASP A 7 -16.79 1.70 1.45
C ASP A 7 -15.32 2.03 1.70
N TYR A 8 -14.69 1.26 2.59
CA TYR A 8 -13.27 1.43 2.94
C TYR A 8 -12.31 1.50 1.74
N PRO A 9 -12.56 0.87 0.56
CA PRO A 9 -11.68 1.03 -0.59
C PRO A 9 -11.58 2.47 -1.10
N ASP A 10 -12.66 3.25 -1.07
CA ASP A 10 -12.67 4.63 -1.60
C ASP A 10 -11.78 5.55 -0.73
N PHE A 11 -11.86 5.38 0.58
CA PHE A 11 -10.99 6.09 1.53
C PHE A 11 -9.53 5.63 1.42
N ALA A 12 -9.30 4.33 1.21
CA ALA A 12 -7.96 3.80 0.97
C ALA A 12 -7.33 4.38 -0.31
N GLU A 13 -8.12 4.49 -1.39
CA GLU A 13 -7.69 5.15 -2.63
C GLU A 13 -7.37 6.62 -2.39
N ALA A 14 -8.25 7.38 -1.74
CA ALA A 14 -8.03 8.80 -1.47
C ALA A 14 -6.73 9.06 -0.69
N VAL A 15 -6.48 8.28 0.37
CA VAL A 15 -5.25 8.38 1.18
C VAL A 15 -4.03 7.92 0.39
N GLY A 16 -4.10 6.77 -0.29
CA GLY A 16 -3.00 6.25 -1.09
C GLY A 16 -2.59 7.22 -2.20
N MET A 17 -3.56 7.81 -2.91
CA MET A 17 -3.29 8.79 -3.95
C MET A 17 -2.74 10.11 -3.39
N ALA A 18 -3.12 10.51 -2.17
CA ALA A 18 -2.51 11.66 -1.52
C ALA A 18 -1.02 11.44 -1.22
N VAL A 19 -0.68 10.27 -0.65
CA VAL A 19 0.71 9.89 -0.36
C VAL A 19 1.52 9.76 -1.65
N ARG A 20 1.01 9.00 -2.63
CA ARG A 20 1.70 8.75 -3.90
C ARG A 20 1.95 10.00 -4.73
N ASN A 21 1.02 10.95 -4.71
CA ASN A 21 1.16 12.21 -5.44
C ASN A 21 1.96 13.27 -4.64
N ASN A 22 2.63 12.89 -3.55
CA ASN A 22 3.40 13.79 -2.68
C ASN A 22 2.56 14.95 -2.12
N ARG A 23 1.25 14.76 -1.93
CA ARG A 23 0.37 15.71 -1.21
C ARG A 23 0.41 15.50 0.30
N ALA A 24 0.94 14.36 0.74
CA ALA A 24 1.22 14.01 2.12
C ALA A 24 2.40 13.04 2.15
N ASP A 25 3.21 13.05 3.21
CA ASP A 25 4.33 12.11 3.35
C ASP A 25 3.87 10.72 3.83
N ARG A 26 2.81 10.68 4.65
CA ARG A 26 2.25 9.47 5.26
C ARG A 26 0.73 9.56 5.38
N GLY A 27 0.08 8.40 5.46
CA GLY A 27 -1.36 8.26 5.65
C GLY A 27 -1.73 7.48 6.91
N VAL A 28 -2.93 7.72 7.43
CA VAL A 28 -3.56 6.91 8.49
C VAL A 28 -4.97 6.52 8.04
N LEU A 29 -5.29 5.24 8.12
CA LEU A 29 -6.61 4.68 7.81
C LEU A 29 -7.20 4.02 9.05
N VAL A 30 -8.49 4.21 9.26
CA VAL A 30 -9.22 3.59 10.38
C VAL A 30 -10.49 2.94 9.84
N CYS A 31 -10.66 1.64 10.07
CA CYS A 31 -11.94 0.96 9.82
C CYS A 31 -12.23 -0.04 10.95
N GLY A 32 -13.37 -0.74 10.90
CA GLY A 32 -13.80 -1.62 11.99
C GLY A 32 -12.72 -2.57 12.49
N SER A 33 -12.19 -3.43 11.63
CA SER A 33 -11.04 -4.31 11.96
C SER A 33 -9.69 -3.79 11.45
N GLY A 34 -9.70 -2.85 10.51
CA GLY A 34 -8.51 -2.41 9.76
C GLY A 34 -8.11 -3.33 8.60
N VAL A 35 -8.58 -4.58 8.57
CA VAL A 35 -8.14 -5.61 7.60
C VAL A 35 -8.48 -5.22 6.16
N GLY A 36 -9.74 -4.89 5.88
CA GLY A 36 -10.17 -4.52 4.53
C GLY A 36 -9.42 -3.29 4.00
N ALA A 37 -9.32 -2.24 4.83
CA ALA A 37 -8.62 -1.01 4.47
C ALA A 37 -7.14 -1.27 4.15
N SER A 38 -6.47 -2.12 4.94
CA SER A 38 -5.08 -2.54 4.67
C SER A 38 -4.96 -3.33 3.37
N VAL A 39 -5.88 -4.26 3.09
CA VAL A 39 -5.89 -5.02 1.85
C VAL A 39 -6.07 -4.11 0.63
N ALA A 40 -7.01 -3.16 0.69
CA ALA A 40 -7.27 -2.21 -0.40
C ALA A 40 -6.10 -1.24 -0.63
N ALA A 41 -5.57 -0.64 0.44
CA ALA A 41 -4.48 0.33 0.34
C ALA A 41 -3.23 -0.29 -0.33
N ASN A 42 -2.87 -1.53 0.04
CA ASN A 42 -1.74 -2.24 -0.57
C ASN A 42 -1.95 -2.68 -2.02
N LYS A 43 -3.13 -2.42 -2.64
CA LYS A 43 -3.32 -2.59 -4.09
C LYS A 43 -2.89 -1.37 -4.89
N ILE A 44 -2.70 -0.24 -4.22
CA ILE A 44 -2.26 1.00 -4.86
C ILE A 44 -0.73 0.92 -4.97
N PRO A 45 -0.17 1.07 -6.18
CA PRO A 45 1.28 1.08 -6.36
C PRO A 45 1.98 2.06 -5.42
N GLU A 46 3.14 1.67 -4.89
CA GLU A 46 4.01 2.46 -4.03
C GLU A 46 3.48 2.67 -2.60
N ILE A 47 2.27 2.17 -2.30
CA ILE A 47 1.69 2.17 -0.95
C ILE A 47 2.09 0.90 -0.21
N ARG A 48 2.63 1.10 1.00
CA ARG A 48 2.99 0.06 1.96
C ARG A 48 2.17 0.34 3.21
N ALA A 49 1.03 -0.33 3.32
CA ALA A 49 0.08 -0.15 4.41
C ALA A 49 0.17 -1.29 5.43
N GLY A 50 0.43 -0.97 6.69
CA GLY A 50 0.48 -1.95 7.78
C GLY A 50 -0.69 -1.81 8.74
N LEU A 51 -1.37 -2.93 9.02
CA LEU A 51 -2.36 -3.01 10.11
C LEU A 51 -1.61 -3.24 11.42
N CYS A 52 -1.64 -2.25 12.32
CA CYS A 52 -0.91 -2.31 13.58
C CYS A 52 -1.87 -2.10 14.76
N HIS A 53 -1.75 -2.95 15.77
CA HIS A 53 -2.51 -2.84 17.04
C HIS A 53 -1.58 -2.78 18.25
N ASP A 54 -0.30 -2.50 18.02
CA ASP A 54 0.75 -2.41 19.04
C ASP A 54 1.85 -1.42 18.60
N SER A 55 2.52 -0.80 19.58
CA SER A 55 3.49 0.29 19.35
C SER A 55 4.76 -0.20 18.64
N TYR A 56 5.14 -1.47 18.86
CA TYR A 56 6.29 -2.09 18.19
C TYR A 56 6.04 -2.15 16.68
N SER A 57 4.94 -2.75 16.24
CA SER A 57 4.61 -2.87 14.82
C SER A 57 4.42 -1.51 14.14
N ALA A 58 3.79 -0.54 14.82
CA ALA A 58 3.57 0.80 14.28
C ALA A 58 4.89 1.56 14.03
N HIS A 59 5.88 1.40 14.90
CA HIS A 59 7.21 2.00 14.73
C HIS A 59 8.06 1.21 13.72
N GLN A 60 8.17 -0.10 13.92
CA GLN A 60 9.05 -0.97 13.14
C GLN A 60 8.62 -1.10 11.69
N GLY A 61 7.31 -1.02 11.40
CA GLY A 61 6.83 -1.00 10.03
C GLY A 61 7.46 0.15 9.22
N VAL A 62 7.64 1.32 9.84
CA VAL A 62 8.36 2.43 9.20
C VAL A 62 9.85 2.15 9.14
N GLU A 63 10.44 1.75 10.27
CA GLU A 63 11.89 1.56 10.40
C GLU A 63 12.45 0.50 9.45
N HIS A 64 11.71 -0.59 9.25
CA HIS A 64 12.14 -1.78 8.52
C HIS A 64 11.62 -1.85 7.09
N ASP A 65 10.36 -1.45 6.90
CA ASP A 65 9.65 -1.65 5.64
C ASP A 65 9.30 -0.33 4.94
N ASP A 66 9.73 0.80 5.49
CA ASP A 66 9.41 2.13 4.98
C ASP A 66 7.89 2.29 4.77
N MET A 67 7.12 1.79 5.74
CA MET A 67 5.66 1.85 5.75
C MET A 67 5.21 3.31 5.68
N ASN A 68 4.36 3.63 4.70
CA ASN A 68 3.88 4.99 4.47
C ASN A 68 2.38 5.16 4.75
N VAL A 69 1.67 4.08 5.09
CA VAL A 69 0.28 4.14 5.57
C VAL A 69 0.11 3.26 6.81
N LEU A 70 -0.34 3.84 7.92
CA LEU A 70 -0.76 3.11 9.11
C LEU A 70 -2.24 2.78 9.01
N VAL A 71 -2.62 1.55 9.33
CA VAL A 71 -4.03 1.12 9.37
C VAL A 71 -4.38 0.64 10.78
N LEU A 72 -5.52 1.11 11.30
CA LEU A 72 -5.99 0.82 12.66
C LEU A 72 -7.39 0.21 12.63
N GLY A 73 -7.66 -0.66 13.62
CA GLY A 73 -8.97 -1.30 13.81
C GLY A 73 -9.76 -0.62 14.92
N SER A 74 -10.79 0.18 14.59
CA SER A 74 -11.58 0.94 15.57
C SER A 74 -12.40 0.09 16.53
N ARG A 75 -12.71 -1.16 16.16
CA ARG A 75 -13.39 -2.14 17.03
C ARG A 75 -12.41 -3.07 17.75
N VAL A 76 -11.10 -2.89 17.55
CA VAL A 76 -10.04 -3.78 18.06
C VAL A 76 -9.21 -3.11 19.15
N ILE A 77 -8.88 -1.83 18.98
CA ILE A 77 -8.06 -1.07 19.93
C ILE A 77 -8.82 0.12 20.51
N ALA A 78 -8.46 0.52 21.73
CA ALA A 78 -8.99 1.73 22.36
C ALA A 78 -8.42 3.01 21.73
N SER A 79 -9.14 4.12 21.87
CA SER A 79 -8.74 5.43 21.32
C SER A 79 -7.37 5.90 21.82
N GLU A 80 -7.05 5.73 23.09
CA GLU A 80 -5.75 6.14 23.66
C GLU A 80 -4.59 5.41 22.99
N LEU A 81 -4.72 4.09 22.82
CA LEU A 81 -3.74 3.30 22.10
C LEU A 81 -3.64 3.76 20.65
N ALA A 82 -4.76 4.01 19.96
CA ALA A 82 -4.73 4.53 18.59
C ALA A 82 -3.90 5.83 18.45
N HIS A 83 -4.04 6.78 19.39
CA HIS A 83 -3.21 8.00 19.40
C HIS A 83 -1.73 7.71 19.67
N GLU A 84 -1.43 6.77 20.55
CA GLU A 84 -0.05 6.30 20.78
C GLU A 84 0.57 5.70 19.52
N LEU A 85 -0.15 4.80 18.84
CA LEU A 85 0.31 4.16 17.60
C LEU A 85 0.57 5.17 16.49
N VAL A 86 -0.31 6.15 16.32
CA VAL A 86 -0.10 7.25 15.35
C VAL A 86 1.17 8.03 15.69
N ARG A 87 1.43 8.32 16.97
CA ARG A 87 2.67 9.01 17.39
C ARG A 87 3.92 8.18 17.10
N HIS A 88 3.91 6.87 17.40
CA HIS A 88 5.04 5.98 17.09
C HIS A 88 5.29 5.87 15.59
N PHE A 89 4.22 5.74 14.80
CA PHE A 89 4.29 5.71 13.34
C PHE A 89 4.86 7.01 12.79
N LEU A 90 4.36 8.18 13.19
CA LEU A 90 4.84 9.47 12.68
C LEU A 90 6.25 9.81 13.15
N GLY A 91 6.63 9.39 14.36
CA GLY A 91 7.96 9.63 14.93
C GLY A 91 9.05 8.68 14.41
N ALA A 92 8.68 7.56 13.78
CA ALA A 92 9.63 6.61 13.24
C ALA A 92 10.27 7.10 11.93
N THR A 93 11.51 6.67 11.68
CA THR A 93 12.27 6.95 10.45
C THR A 93 12.80 5.64 9.88
N PHE A 94 12.79 5.51 8.55
CA PHE A 94 13.40 4.35 7.90
C PHE A 94 14.87 4.24 8.28
N SER A 95 15.28 3.09 8.81
CA SER A 95 16.62 2.89 9.38
C SER A 95 17.74 2.89 8.34
N GLY A 96 17.45 2.51 7.10
CA GLY A 96 18.46 2.37 6.05
C GLY A 96 19.46 1.23 6.26
N GLU A 97 19.31 0.39 7.28
CA GLU A 97 20.18 -0.78 7.50
C GLU A 97 20.18 -1.70 6.27
N GLU A 98 21.31 -2.34 5.98
CA GLU A 98 21.49 -3.21 4.81
C GLU A 98 20.38 -4.25 4.68
N ARG A 99 20.02 -4.90 5.79
CA ARG A 99 18.96 -5.91 5.81
C ARG A 99 17.57 -5.34 5.49
N HIS A 100 17.28 -4.10 5.89
CA HIS A 100 16.00 -3.42 5.67
C HIS A 100 15.90 -2.90 4.25
N ALA A 101 16.93 -2.19 3.77
CA ALA A 101 17.01 -1.73 2.38
C ALA A 101 16.90 -2.89 1.37
N ARG A 102 17.61 -4.00 1.62
CA ARG A 102 17.54 -5.20 0.76
C ARG A 102 16.14 -5.82 0.72
N ARG A 103 15.43 -5.87 1.86
CA ARG A 103 14.07 -6.44 1.94
C ARG A 103 13.05 -5.53 1.27
N LEU A 104 13.13 -4.22 1.51
CA LEU A 104 12.30 -3.21 0.84
C LEU A 104 12.47 -3.28 -0.68
N GLU A 105 13.70 -3.43 -1.18
CA GLU A 105 13.95 -3.59 -2.61
C GLU A 105 13.31 -4.87 -3.19
N LYS A 106 13.27 -5.96 -2.42
CA LYS A 106 12.54 -7.17 -2.85
C LYS A 106 11.03 -6.93 -2.91
N VAL A 107 10.47 -6.18 -1.96
CA VAL A 107 9.04 -5.80 -1.97
C VAL A 107 8.73 -4.95 -3.21
N LYS A 108 9.54 -3.93 -3.50
CA LYS A 108 9.40 -3.09 -4.72
C LYS A 108 9.49 -3.92 -6.01
N LYS A 109 10.39 -4.91 -6.06
CA LYS A 109 10.49 -5.85 -7.19
C LYS A 109 9.25 -6.73 -7.35
N LEU A 110 8.65 -7.21 -6.25
CA LEU A 110 7.40 -7.97 -6.31
C LEU A 110 6.30 -7.11 -6.94
N GLU A 111 6.11 -5.88 -6.44
CA GLU A 111 5.14 -4.94 -7.00
C GLU A 111 5.35 -4.70 -8.51
N ALA A 112 6.57 -4.33 -8.92
CA ALA A 112 6.89 -4.08 -10.32
C ALA A 112 6.60 -5.29 -11.23
N ASN A 113 6.91 -6.51 -10.77
CA ASN A 113 6.66 -7.74 -11.52
C ASN A 113 5.17 -7.97 -11.78
N PHE A 114 4.32 -7.73 -10.78
CA PHE A 114 2.87 -7.96 -10.92
C PHE A 114 2.14 -6.79 -11.60
N LEU A 115 2.68 -5.56 -11.55
CA LEU A 115 2.17 -4.43 -12.35
C LEU A 115 2.55 -4.51 -13.84
N ALA A 116 3.60 -5.27 -14.18
CA ALA A 116 4.00 -5.51 -15.57
C ALA A 116 3.14 -6.58 -16.28
N PHE A 117 2.35 -7.36 -15.52
CA PHE A 117 1.61 -8.52 -16.01
C PHE A 117 0.56 -8.21 -17.10
N PRO A 118 -0.15 -7.06 -17.11
CA PRO A 118 -1.08 -6.73 -18.20
C PRO A 118 -0.39 -6.37 -19.52
N ARG A 119 0.85 -5.84 -19.49
CA ARG A 119 1.52 -5.27 -20.67
C ARG A 119 2.19 -6.30 -21.58
N LYS A 120 2.68 -7.41 -21.01
CA LYS A 120 3.34 -8.46 -21.80
C LYS A 120 2.37 -9.28 -22.66
N MET A 121 1.12 -9.46 -22.22
CA MET A 121 0.09 -10.16 -23.01
C MET A 121 -0.45 -9.30 -24.17
N VAL A 122 -0.73 -8.01 -23.95
CA VAL A 122 -1.23 -7.12 -25.02
C VAL A 122 -0.23 -7.02 -26.17
N ASN A 123 1.07 -6.88 -25.85
CA ASN A 123 2.13 -6.84 -26.86
C ASN A 123 2.35 -8.18 -27.57
N ALA A 124 2.11 -9.32 -26.89
CA ALA A 124 2.19 -10.64 -27.53
C ALA A 124 1.05 -10.88 -28.51
N VAL A 125 -0.19 -10.44 -28.20
CA VAL A 125 -1.35 -10.55 -29.09
C VAL A 125 -1.22 -9.62 -30.30
N GLY A 126 -0.74 -8.38 -30.11
CA GLY A 126 -0.49 -7.45 -31.22
C GLY A 126 0.56 -7.96 -32.23
N ASN A 127 1.58 -8.68 -31.76
CA ASN A 127 2.65 -9.22 -32.61
C ASN A 127 2.25 -10.53 -33.33
N LEU A 128 1.22 -11.24 -32.85
CA LEU A 128 0.61 -12.38 -33.55
C LEU A 128 -0.34 -11.92 -34.66
N ALA A 129 -1.08 -10.83 -34.47
CA ALA A 129 -1.96 -10.25 -35.50
C ALA A 129 -1.16 -9.67 -36.70
N GLY A 130 0.00 -9.06 -36.45
CA GLY A 130 0.86 -8.48 -37.49
C GLY A 130 1.64 -9.50 -38.35
N LYS A 131 1.79 -10.74 -37.89
CA LYS A 131 2.48 -11.81 -38.64
C LYS A 131 1.59 -12.53 -39.65
N ASN A 132 0.27 -12.45 -39.51
CA ASN A 132 -0.68 -13.07 -40.44
C ASN A 132 -0.99 -12.22 -41.69
N SER A 133 -0.65 -10.92 -41.73
CA SER A 133 -0.86 -10.09 -42.93
C SER A 133 0.30 -10.13 -43.94
N LYS A 134 1.49 -10.59 -43.55
CA LYS A 134 2.69 -10.64 -44.41
C LYS A 134 2.91 -11.96 -45.14
N ARG A 135 1.98 -12.93 -45.04
CA ARG A 135 2.03 -14.22 -45.78
C ARG A 135 1.08 -14.28 -47.00
N LYS A 136 0.47 -13.17 -47.38
CA LYS A 136 -0.35 -13.05 -48.60
C LYS A 136 0.15 -11.89 -49.49
N LYS A 137 1.34 -12.03 -50.05
CA LYS A 137 1.75 -11.41 -51.33
C LYS A 137 2.80 -12.29 -51.97
#